data_AF-A0AAU4DFU9-F1
#
_entry.id   AF-A0AAU4DFU9-F1
#
_cell.length_a   1.000
_cell.length_b   1.000
_cell.length_c   1.000
_cell.angle_alpha   90.00
_cell.angle_beta   90.00
_cell.angle_gamma   90.00
#
_symmetry.space_group_name_H-M   'P 1'
#
loop_
_entity.id
_entity.type
_entity.pdbx_description
1 polymer ?
#
loop_
_entity_poly.entity_id
_entity_poly.type
_entity_poly.pdbx_seq_one_letter_code
_entity_poly.pdbx_strand_id
1 'polypeptide(L)'
;MELGERLAAQERGLDGLLAGLGLVCEEPFDERVARLAEHQPLYPQYHRIGHKRQTVCRALEADRAAAAHHYDRALAVLLYDDDPSSPRWLTAVLVAAVGRRRVLADLLRAAEHGTPDERRCAAHAWRWAEPPLRYASEQARREDRPTATSRAEREALADLSARFAAATG
;
A
#
# COMPACT_ATOMS: atom_id res chain seq x y z
N MET A 1 13.83 -5.86 -11.11
CA MET A 1 13.23 -7.21 -11.26
C MET A 1 12.33 -7.27 -12.48
N GLU A 2 12.29 -8.42 -13.17
CA GLU A 2 11.30 -8.71 -14.21
C GLU A 2 9.88 -8.80 -13.62
N LEU A 3 8.83 -8.62 -14.42
CA LEU A 3 7.44 -8.59 -13.91
C LEU A 3 7.09 -9.85 -13.11
N GLY A 4 7.46 -11.04 -13.59
CA GLY A 4 7.21 -12.29 -12.89
C GLY A 4 7.92 -12.38 -11.52
N GLU A 5 9.14 -11.87 -11.42
CA GLU A 5 9.88 -11.83 -10.15
C GLU A 5 9.22 -10.88 -9.15
N ARG A 6 8.73 -9.73 -9.62
CA ARG A 6 7.99 -8.76 -8.79
C ARG A 6 6.71 -9.37 -8.23
N LEU A 7 5.91 -10.00 -9.09
CA LEU A 7 4.69 -10.70 -8.66
C LEU A 7 5.01 -11.84 -7.67
N ALA A 8 6.08 -12.60 -7.91
CA ALA A 8 6.48 -13.66 -7.00
C ALA A 8 6.95 -13.12 -5.63
N ALA A 9 7.66 -11.99 -5.58
CA ALA A 9 8.07 -11.35 -4.34
C ALA A 9 6.86 -10.85 -3.54
N GLN A 10 5.93 -10.18 -4.22
CA GLN A 10 4.68 -9.71 -3.64
C GLN A 10 3.84 -10.87 -3.08
N GLU A 11 3.69 -11.93 -3.87
CA GLU A 11 2.93 -13.11 -3.48
C GLU A 11 3.52 -13.79 -2.24
N ARG A 12 4.85 -13.99 -2.20
CA ARG A 12 5.53 -14.55 -1.02
C ARG A 12 5.33 -13.69 0.23
N GLY A 13 5.36 -12.37 0.10
CA GLY A 13 5.08 -11.46 1.21
C GLY A 13 3.66 -11.64 1.74
N LEU A 14 2.67 -11.71 0.84
CA LEU A 14 1.27 -11.95 1.20
C LEU A 14 1.07 -13.32 1.85
N ASP A 15 1.74 -14.36 1.36
CA ASP A 15 1.68 -15.70 1.96
C ASP A 15 2.24 -15.70 3.38
N GLY A 16 3.37 -15.04 3.61
CA GLY A 16 3.95 -14.89 4.94
C GLY A 16 3.05 -14.10 5.90
N LEU A 17 2.34 -13.09 5.39
CA LEU A 17 1.41 -12.29 6.18
C LEU A 17 0.12 -13.07 6.51
N LEU A 18 -0.45 -13.79 5.53
CA LEU A 18 -1.60 -14.67 5.74
C LEU A 18 -1.27 -15.75 6.77
N ALA A 19 -0.11 -16.40 6.66
CA ALA A 19 0.35 -17.39 7.63
C ALA A 19 0.52 -16.76 9.02
N GLY A 20 1.07 -15.55 9.10
CA GLY A 20 1.19 -14.80 10.36
C GLY A 20 -0.14 -14.47 11.01
N LEU A 21 -1.19 -14.28 10.22
CA LEU A 21 -2.56 -14.01 10.66
C LEU A 21 -3.36 -15.31 10.91
N GLY A 22 -2.80 -16.48 10.63
CA GLY A 22 -3.52 -17.76 10.71
C GLY A 22 -4.64 -17.88 9.67
N LEU A 23 -4.50 -17.22 8.51
CA LEU A 23 -5.52 -17.19 7.46
C LEU A 23 -5.14 -18.09 6.29
N VAL A 24 -6.16 -18.66 5.65
CA VAL A 24 -6.05 -19.38 4.38
C VAL A 24 -6.80 -18.59 3.33
N CYS A 25 -6.16 -18.33 2.19
CA CYS A 25 -6.80 -17.73 1.03
C CYS A 25 -7.17 -18.85 0.06
N GLU A 26 -8.47 -19.14 -0.06
CA GLU A 26 -8.96 -20.05 -1.10
C GLU A 26 -8.95 -19.34 -2.45
N GLU A 27 -8.45 -20.01 -3.48
CA GLU A 27 -8.54 -19.53 -4.86
C GLU A 27 -9.53 -20.43 -5.62
N PRO A 28 -10.78 -19.98 -5.81
CA PRO A 28 -11.71 -20.72 -6.65
C PRO A 28 -11.25 -20.68 -8.11
N PHE A 29 -11.44 -21.79 -8.82
CA PHE A 29 -11.23 -21.81 -10.27
C PHE A 29 -12.16 -20.80 -10.96
N ASP A 30 -11.58 -19.95 -11.81
CA ASP A 30 -12.32 -18.98 -12.63
C ASP A 30 -11.95 -19.17 -14.11
N GLU A 31 -12.92 -19.60 -14.91
CA GLU A 31 -12.75 -19.81 -16.35
C GLU A 31 -12.33 -18.52 -17.09
N ARG A 32 -12.71 -17.34 -16.59
CA ARG A 32 -12.28 -16.05 -17.18
C ARG A 32 -10.79 -15.83 -16.97
N VAL A 33 -10.26 -16.24 -15.80
CA VAL A 33 -8.83 -16.19 -15.51
C VAL A 33 -8.07 -17.15 -16.41
N ALA A 34 -8.58 -18.38 -16.60
CA ALA A 34 -7.98 -19.36 -17.50
C ALA A 34 -7.89 -18.84 -18.95
N ARG A 35 -8.98 -18.27 -19.48
CA ARG A 35 -8.97 -17.67 -20.84
C ARG A 35 -8.01 -16.49 -20.97
N LEU A 36 -7.93 -15.63 -19.95
CA LEU A 36 -6.99 -14.50 -19.98
C LEU A 36 -5.53 -14.95 -19.90
N ALA A 37 -5.25 -16.09 -19.28
CA ALA A 37 -3.91 -16.65 -19.20
C ALA A 37 -3.32 -17.01 -20.57
N GLU A 38 -4.16 -17.31 -21.57
CA GLU A 38 -3.73 -17.61 -22.95
C GLU A 38 -3.02 -16.43 -23.62
N HIS A 39 -3.36 -15.20 -23.21
CA HIS A 39 -2.77 -13.97 -23.75
C HIS A 39 -1.88 -13.23 -22.74
N GLN A 40 -2.12 -13.45 -21.45
CA GLN A 40 -1.35 -12.87 -20.35
C GLN A 40 -0.98 -13.97 -19.35
N PRO A 41 0.13 -14.70 -19.57
CA PRO A 41 0.50 -15.87 -18.78
C PRO A 41 0.63 -15.61 -17.27
N LEU A 42 0.91 -14.37 -16.86
CA LEU A 42 1.04 -13.95 -15.45
C LEU A 42 -0.29 -13.51 -14.81
N TYR A 43 -1.38 -13.43 -15.58
CA TYR A 43 -2.68 -12.98 -15.07
C TYR A 43 -3.24 -13.85 -13.93
N PRO A 44 -3.12 -15.20 -13.96
CA PRO A 44 -3.55 -16.01 -12.82
C PRO A 44 -2.83 -15.66 -11.52
N GLN A 45 -1.52 -15.41 -11.58
CA GLN A 45 -0.75 -14.99 -10.41
C GLN A 45 -1.19 -13.61 -9.92
N TYR A 46 -1.35 -12.64 -10.82
CA TYR A 46 -1.85 -11.32 -10.49
C TYR A 46 -3.23 -11.37 -9.81
N HIS A 47 -4.14 -12.19 -10.34
CA HIS A 47 -5.47 -12.39 -9.78
C HIS A 47 -5.43 -13.01 -8.38
N ARG A 48 -4.61 -14.05 -8.17
CA ARG A 48 -4.39 -14.66 -6.84
C ARG A 48 -3.84 -13.67 -5.82
N ILE A 49 -2.87 -12.83 -6.21
CA ILE A 49 -2.35 -11.74 -5.38
C ILE A 49 -3.48 -10.78 -4.97
N GLY A 50 -4.40 -10.48 -5.89
CA GLY A 50 -5.63 -9.72 -5.63
C GLY A 50 -6.45 -10.28 -4.46
N HIS A 51 -6.76 -11.58 -4.49
CA HIS A 51 -7.53 -12.27 -3.45
C HIS A 51 -6.79 -12.32 -2.10
N LYS A 52 -5.49 -12.64 -2.12
CA LYS A 52 -4.66 -12.65 -0.91
C LYS A 52 -4.64 -11.27 -0.25
N ARG A 53 -4.43 -10.21 -1.03
CA ARG A 53 -4.44 -8.83 -0.54
C ARG A 53 -5.79 -8.45 0.07
N GLN A 54 -6.90 -8.79 -0.59
CA GLN A 54 -8.23 -8.49 -0.08
C GLN A 54 -8.49 -9.19 1.26
N THR A 55 -8.08 -10.46 1.36
CA THR A 55 -8.21 -11.25 2.59
C THR A 55 -7.42 -10.63 3.73
N VAL A 56 -6.15 -10.29 3.50
CA VAL A 56 -5.29 -9.58 4.47
C VAL A 56 -5.93 -8.25 4.89
N CYS A 57 -6.33 -7.42 3.93
CA CYS A 57 -6.87 -6.08 4.24
C CYS A 57 -8.12 -6.19 5.12
N ARG A 58 -9.06 -7.09 4.80
CA ARG A 58 -10.27 -7.29 5.61
C ARG A 58 -9.95 -7.73 7.03
N ALA A 59 -9.01 -8.66 7.19
CA ALA A 59 -8.63 -9.16 8.51
C ALA A 59 -7.97 -8.08 9.38
N LEU A 60 -7.03 -7.31 8.79
CA LEU A 60 -6.33 -6.25 9.50
C LEU A 60 -7.22 -5.02 9.76
N GLU A 61 -8.18 -4.72 8.88
CA GLU A 61 -9.17 -3.67 9.10
C GLU A 61 -10.12 -4.01 10.25
N ALA A 62 -10.48 -5.29 10.40
CA ALA A 62 -11.34 -5.76 11.48
C ALA A 62 -10.65 -5.79 12.85
N ASP A 63 -9.32 -5.94 12.89
CA ASP A 63 -8.53 -5.99 14.13
C ASP A 63 -7.32 -5.05 14.08
N ARG A 64 -7.50 -3.87 14.68
CA ARG A 64 -6.46 -2.84 14.80
C ARG A 64 -5.23 -3.34 15.58
N ALA A 65 -5.42 -4.18 16.61
CA ALA A 65 -4.31 -4.68 17.41
C ALA A 65 -3.47 -5.67 16.60
N ALA A 66 -4.11 -6.55 15.84
CA ALA A 66 -3.43 -7.41 14.88
C ALA A 66 -2.69 -6.60 13.81
N ALA A 67 -3.31 -5.55 13.26
CA ALA A 67 -2.66 -4.66 12.30
C ALA A 67 -1.41 -3.97 12.87
N ALA A 68 -1.46 -3.53 14.13
CA ALA A 68 -0.29 -2.97 14.81
C ALA A 68 0.78 -4.03 15.09
N HIS A 69 0.38 -5.24 15.50
CA HIS A 69 1.28 -6.35 15.79
C HIS A 69 2.02 -6.85 14.53
N HIS A 70 1.32 -6.94 13.40
CA HIS A 70 1.88 -7.39 12.13
C HIS A 70 2.39 -6.26 11.23
N TYR A 71 2.52 -5.05 11.77
CA TYR A 71 2.86 -3.84 11.02
C TYR A 71 4.09 -4.02 10.12
N ASP A 72 5.21 -4.54 10.64
CA ASP A 72 6.45 -4.65 9.86
C ASP A 72 6.31 -5.63 8.68
N ARG A 73 5.55 -6.71 8.85
CA ARG A 73 5.27 -7.67 7.77
C ARG A 73 4.34 -7.07 6.71
N ALA A 74 3.32 -6.33 7.15
CA ALA A 74 2.41 -5.66 6.24
C ALA A 74 3.08 -4.50 5.48
N LEU A 75 3.99 -3.78 6.14
CA LEU A 75 4.83 -2.78 5.48
C LEU A 75 5.74 -3.45 4.44
N ALA A 76 6.37 -4.58 4.76
CA ALA A 76 7.20 -5.31 3.78
C ALA A 76 6.38 -5.74 2.55
N VAL A 77 5.13 -6.20 2.74
CA VAL A 77 4.21 -6.48 1.61
C VAL A 77 3.94 -5.24 0.78
N LEU A 78 3.67 -4.10 1.44
CA LEU A 78 3.41 -2.83 0.78
C LEU A 78 4.61 -2.34 -0.07
N LEU A 79 5.84 -2.61 0.39
CA LEU A 79 7.07 -2.26 -0.32
C LEU A 79 7.38 -3.16 -1.54
N TYR A 80 6.55 -4.17 -1.81
CA TYR A 80 6.57 -4.94 -3.04
C TYR A 80 5.25 -4.87 -3.83
N ASP A 81 4.30 -4.00 -3.43
CA ASP A 81 3.03 -3.81 -4.13
C ASP A 81 3.15 -2.72 -5.20
N ASP A 82 3.52 -3.15 -6.41
CA ASP A 82 3.71 -2.29 -7.59
C ASP A 82 2.40 -2.02 -8.35
N ASP A 83 1.24 -2.44 -7.82
CA ASP A 83 -0.05 -2.18 -8.45
C ASP A 83 -0.42 -0.69 -8.38
N PRO A 84 -1.02 -0.10 -9.43
CA PRO A 84 -1.31 1.33 -9.47
C PRO A 84 -2.23 1.82 -8.34
N SER A 85 -3.16 0.98 -7.88
CA SER A 85 -4.24 1.42 -6.98
C SER A 85 -4.40 0.57 -5.74
N SER A 86 -3.98 -0.69 -5.78
CA SER A 86 -4.18 -1.64 -4.68
C SER A 86 -3.45 -1.28 -3.38
N PRO A 87 -2.24 -0.67 -3.40
CA PRO A 87 -1.54 -0.23 -2.18
C PRO A 87 -2.39 0.64 -1.25
N ARG A 88 -3.35 1.40 -1.80
CA ARG A 88 -4.18 2.34 -1.03
C ARG A 88 -4.92 1.70 0.14
N TRP A 89 -5.35 0.45 0.00
CA TRP A 89 -6.12 -0.24 1.01
C TRP A 89 -5.25 -0.65 2.20
N LEU A 90 -4.12 -1.32 1.93
CA LEU A 90 -3.19 -1.73 2.97
C LEU A 90 -2.56 -0.51 3.66
N THR A 91 -2.21 0.53 2.91
CA THR A 91 -1.76 1.80 3.48
C THR A 91 -2.78 2.41 4.44
N ALA A 92 -4.06 2.45 4.07
CA ALA A 92 -5.11 2.99 4.94
C ALA A 92 -5.22 2.22 6.26
N VAL A 93 -5.17 0.88 6.20
CA VAL A 93 -5.16 0.00 7.37
C VAL A 93 -3.97 0.29 8.28
N LEU A 94 -2.75 0.39 7.72
CA LEU A 94 -1.55 0.64 8.53
C LEU A 94 -1.56 2.02 9.20
N VAL A 95 -2.02 3.04 8.47
CA VAL A 95 -2.19 4.38 9.04
C VAL A 95 -3.21 4.35 10.17
N ALA A 96 -4.35 3.68 10.00
CA ALA A 96 -5.36 3.56 11.05
C ALA A 96 -4.81 2.83 12.28
N ALA A 97 -3.96 1.82 12.09
CA ALA A 97 -3.36 1.04 13.16
C ALA A 97 -2.34 1.83 13.97
N VAL A 98 -1.28 2.33 13.32
CA VAL A 98 -0.09 2.87 14.00
C VAL A 98 0.12 4.39 13.83
N GLY A 99 -0.77 5.04 13.09
CA GLY A 99 -0.71 6.47 12.83
C GLY A 99 0.14 6.85 11.61
N ARG A 100 -0.24 7.95 10.98
CA ARG A 100 0.31 8.41 9.70
C ARG A 100 1.79 8.73 9.73
N ARG A 101 2.26 9.42 10.78
CA ARG A 101 3.65 9.85 10.89
C ARG A 101 4.62 8.67 10.88
N ARG A 102 4.28 7.57 11.57
CA ARG A 102 5.09 6.35 11.57
C ARG A 102 5.16 5.73 10.19
N VAL A 103 4.01 5.54 9.53
CA VAL A 103 3.95 4.99 8.16
C VAL A 103 4.80 5.82 7.20
N LEU A 104 4.65 7.15 7.20
CA LEU A 104 5.45 8.02 6.34
C LEU A 104 6.95 7.94 6.67
N ALA A 105 7.33 7.90 7.94
CA ALA A 105 8.74 7.79 8.32
C ALA A 105 9.37 6.48 7.82
N ASP A 106 8.63 5.36 7.86
CA ASP A 106 9.12 4.07 7.39
C ASP A 106 9.16 3.99 5.85
N LEU A 107 8.17 4.58 5.16
CA LEU A 107 8.19 4.73 3.70
C LEU A 107 9.35 5.62 3.24
N LEU A 108 9.65 6.71 3.98
CA LEU A 108 10.81 7.55 3.73
C LEU A 108 12.12 6.76 3.87
N ARG A 109 12.25 5.95 4.93
CA ARG A 109 13.41 5.08 5.11
C ARG A 109 13.59 4.12 3.93
N ALA A 110 12.49 3.54 3.43
CA ALA A 110 12.52 2.68 2.25
C ALA A 110 12.93 3.45 0.97
N ALA A 111 12.50 4.70 0.81
CA ALA A 111 12.94 5.55 -0.29
C ALA A 111 14.43 5.92 -0.20
N GLU A 112 14.94 6.20 1.00
CA GLU A 112 16.35 6.57 1.22
C GLU A 112 17.30 5.36 1.07
N HIS A 113 16.89 4.18 1.54
CA HIS A 113 17.81 3.05 1.76
C HIS A 113 17.38 1.72 1.13
N GLY A 114 16.15 1.63 0.62
CA GLY A 114 15.63 0.39 0.03
C GLY A 114 16.30 0.04 -1.29
N THR A 115 16.01 -1.17 -1.76
CA THR A 115 16.30 -1.62 -3.13
C THR A 115 15.53 -0.79 -4.16
N PRO A 116 15.92 -0.80 -5.45
CA PRO A 116 15.21 -0.03 -6.48
C PRO A 116 13.70 -0.31 -6.55
N ASP A 117 13.29 -1.56 -6.32
CA ASP A 117 11.88 -1.96 -6.31
C ASP A 117 11.15 -1.45 -5.05
N GLU A 118 11.77 -1.54 -3.86
CA GLU A 118 11.20 -0.99 -2.63
C GLU A 118 11.07 0.53 -2.69
N ARG A 119 12.06 1.24 -3.25
CA ARG A 119 11.98 2.71 -3.44
C ARG A 119 10.81 3.09 -4.32
N ARG A 120 10.60 2.36 -5.42
CA ARG A 120 9.46 2.59 -6.32
C ARG A 120 8.14 2.34 -5.61
N CYS A 121 7.98 1.19 -4.96
CA CYS A 121 6.75 0.87 -4.24
C CYS A 121 6.50 1.82 -3.07
N ALA A 122 7.55 2.29 -2.38
CA ALA A 122 7.45 3.32 -1.35
C ALA A 122 6.88 4.64 -1.90
N ALA A 123 7.31 5.08 -3.09
CA ALA A 123 6.77 6.25 -3.77
C ALA A 123 5.30 6.08 -4.22
N HIS A 124 4.90 4.85 -4.59
CA HIS A 124 3.50 4.53 -4.83
C HIS A 124 2.67 4.58 -3.55
N ALA A 125 3.13 3.92 -2.48
CA ALA A 125 2.46 3.90 -1.19
C ALA A 125 2.39 5.28 -0.53
N TRP A 126 3.41 6.12 -0.68
CA TRP A 126 3.47 7.48 -0.12
C TRP A 126 2.25 8.31 -0.51
N ARG A 127 1.88 8.28 -1.80
CA ARG A 127 0.71 9.01 -2.33
C ARG A 127 -0.59 8.67 -1.61
N TRP A 128 -0.72 7.44 -1.12
CA TRP A 128 -1.88 6.97 -0.35
C TRP A 128 -1.73 7.19 1.16
N ALA A 129 -0.51 7.29 1.66
CA ALA A 129 -0.19 7.51 3.07
C ALA A 129 -0.23 9.00 3.45
N GLU A 130 -0.06 9.89 2.49
CA GLU A 130 -0.08 11.33 2.72
C GLU A 130 -1.49 11.81 3.10
N PRO A 131 -1.68 12.71 4.09
CA PRO A 131 -3.03 13.11 4.49
C PRO A 131 -3.74 13.82 3.33
N PRO A 132 -4.99 13.49 2.97
CA PRO A 132 -5.65 14.18 1.86
C PRO A 132 -6.01 15.62 2.22
N LEU A 133 -5.86 16.55 1.28
CA LEU A 133 -6.47 17.87 1.40
C LEU A 133 -7.98 17.73 1.24
N ARG A 134 -8.74 18.35 2.15
CA ARG A 134 -10.20 18.35 2.14
C ARG A 134 -10.69 19.74 1.81
N TYR A 135 -11.74 19.84 1.01
CA TYR A 135 -12.31 21.10 0.55
C TYR A 135 -13.78 21.17 0.97
N ALA A 136 -14.24 22.34 1.42
CA ALA A 136 -15.61 22.52 1.90
C ALA A 136 -16.65 22.53 0.76
N SER A 137 -16.21 22.80 -0.47
CA SER A 137 -17.04 22.80 -1.68
C SER A 137 -16.19 22.59 -2.93
N GLU A 138 -16.83 22.26 -4.05
CA GLU A 138 -16.16 22.20 -5.36
C GLU A 138 -15.54 23.55 -5.75
N GLN A 139 -16.18 24.67 -5.40
CA GLN A 139 -15.62 26.00 -5.64
C GLN A 139 -14.32 26.20 -4.84
N ALA A 140 -14.31 25.84 -3.56
CA ALA A 140 -13.10 25.90 -2.75
C ALA A 140 -12.00 24.97 -3.29
N ARG A 141 -12.35 23.82 -3.85
CA ARG A 141 -11.41 22.91 -4.54
C ARG A 141 -10.80 23.55 -5.78
N ARG A 142 -11.61 24.21 -6.62
CA ARG A 142 -11.14 24.92 -7.82
C ARG A 142 -10.21 26.09 -7.48
N GLU A 143 -10.44 26.75 -6.35
CA GLU A 143 -9.64 27.86 -5.84
C GLU A 143 -8.45 27.41 -4.97
N ASP A 144 -8.22 26.10 -4.84
CA ASP A 144 -7.22 25.48 -3.95
C ASP A 144 -7.24 26.04 -2.51
N ARG A 145 -8.44 26.15 -1.95
CA ARG A 145 -8.69 26.56 -0.55
C ARG A 145 -9.11 25.36 0.31
N PRO A 146 -8.17 24.50 0.73
CA PRO A 146 -8.49 23.40 1.63
C PRO A 146 -8.94 23.90 2.99
N THR A 147 -9.64 23.05 3.73
CA THR A 147 -10.03 23.32 5.12
C THR A 147 -8.78 23.53 5.99
N ALA A 148 -8.90 24.41 7.00
CA ALA A 148 -7.82 24.69 7.93
C ALA A 148 -7.31 23.41 8.61
N THR A 149 -8.21 22.49 8.98
CA THR A 149 -7.86 21.20 9.58
C THR A 149 -7.02 20.34 8.64
N SER A 150 -7.45 20.09 7.39
CA SER A 150 -6.66 19.25 6.47
C SER A 150 -5.33 19.90 6.07
N ARG A 151 -5.27 21.23 6.05
CA ARG A 151 -4.03 21.97 5.82
C ARG A 151 -3.07 21.79 7.00
N ALA A 152 -3.54 21.95 8.23
CA ALA A 152 -2.73 21.75 9.43
C ALA A 152 -2.21 20.31 9.53
N GLU A 153 -3.03 19.31 9.18
CA GLU A 153 -2.60 17.90 9.12
C GLU A 153 -1.45 17.67 8.12
N ARG A 154 -1.48 18.35 6.98
CA ARG A 154 -0.39 18.34 5.98
C ARG A 154 0.87 19.02 6.51
N GLU A 155 0.71 20.21 7.07
CA GLU A 155 1.82 21.01 7.59
C GLU A 155 2.54 20.30 8.74
N ALA A 156 1.81 19.58 9.59
CA ALA A 156 2.38 18.78 10.68
C ALA A 156 3.31 17.64 10.23
N LEU A 157 3.31 17.31 8.94
CA LEU A 157 4.12 16.24 8.33
C LEU A 157 5.04 16.79 7.22
N ALA A 158 5.14 18.12 7.08
CA ALA A 158 5.91 18.75 6.01
C ALA A 158 7.41 18.42 6.07
N ASP A 159 7.94 18.14 7.27
CA ASP A 159 9.32 17.69 7.47
C ASP A 159 9.60 16.37 6.74
N LEU A 160 8.68 15.41 6.85
CA LEU A 160 8.79 14.11 6.18
C LEU A 160 8.55 14.26 4.67
N SER A 161 7.57 15.06 4.23
CA SER A 161 7.32 15.31 2.81
C SER A 161 8.51 15.97 2.10
N ALA A 162 9.16 16.95 2.74
CA ALA A 162 10.34 17.60 2.16
C ALA A 162 11.51 16.62 1.99
N ARG A 163 11.77 15.79 3.01
CA ARG A 163 12.81 14.75 2.93
C ARG A 163 12.48 13.69 1.87
N PHE A 164 11.22 13.29 1.78
CA PHE A 164 10.79 12.32 0.78
C PHE A 164 11.01 12.85 -0.63
N ALA A 165 10.61 14.09 -0.89
CA ALA A 165 10.85 14.74 -2.18
C ALA A 165 12.34 14.77 -2.54
N ALA A 166 13.22 15.05 -1.57
CA ALA A 166 14.67 15.03 -1.78
C ALA A 166 15.24 13.62 -2.03
N ALA A 167 14.61 12.57 -1.50
CA ALA A 167 15.03 11.18 -1.71
C ALA A 167 14.55 10.59 -3.05
N THR A 168 13.50 11.15 -3.64
CA THR A 168 12.86 10.61 -4.85
C THR A 168 12.95 11.50 -6.10
N GLY A 169 13.43 12.75 -5.96
CA GLY A 169 13.67 13.69 -7.06
C GLY A 169 15.08 13.57 -7.63
#